data_AF-A0A016WGX3-F1
#
_entry.id   AF-A0A016WGX3-F1
#
_cell.length_a   1.000
_cell.length_b   1.000
_cell.length_c   1.000
_cell.angle_alpha   90.00
_cell.angle_beta   90.00
_cell.angle_gamma   90.00
#
_symmetry.space_group_name_H-M   'P 1'
#
loop_
_entity.id
_entity.type
_entity.pdbx_description
1 polymer ?
#
loop_
_entity_poly.entity_id
_entity_poly.type
_entity_poly.pdbx_seq_one_letter_code
_entity_poly.pdbx_strand_id
1 'polypeptide(L)'
;MHGRMSKAWRESIVVPVFKKKGDALECDNYRGIKLICHTMMIYERLVDKWLREMVEISNAQLGFVPERSAIDAISIVRQMIEKHREKGKEIHIAFLDLERA
;
A
#
# COMPACT_ATOMS: atom_id res chain seq x y z
N MET A 1 19.76 31.33 -7.57
CA MET A 1 19.68 30.95 -6.14
C MET A 1 19.72 29.43 -6.05
N HIS A 2 20.78 28.85 -5.49
CA HIS A 2 20.85 27.40 -5.30
C HIS A 2 20.07 27.06 -4.03
N GLY A 3 18.90 26.43 -4.16
CA GLY A 3 18.09 25.99 -3.02
C GLY A 3 18.84 24.91 -2.24
N ARG A 4 19.28 25.21 -1.01
CA ARG A 4 19.91 24.23 -0.13
C ARG A 4 18.82 23.54 0.69
N MET A 5 18.71 22.22 0.57
CA MET A 5 17.76 21.43 1.36
C MET A 5 18.03 21.59 2.86
N SER A 6 16.96 21.82 3.64
CA SER A 6 17.04 21.95 5.09
C SER A 6 17.60 20.68 5.73
N LYS A 7 18.36 20.82 6.82
CA LYS A 7 18.88 19.67 7.59
C LYS A 7 17.74 18.79 8.11
N ALA A 8 16.62 19.39 8.51
CA ALA A 8 15.44 18.68 9.01
C ALA A 8 14.81 17.73 7.98
N TRP A 9 15.02 17.96 6.68
CA TRP A 9 14.51 17.08 5.62
C TRP A 9 15.41 15.85 5.42
N ARG A 10 16.62 15.86 6.01
CA ARG A 10 17.58 14.74 5.96
C ARG A 10 17.51 13.85 7.19
N GLU A 11 16.76 14.25 8.22
CA GLU A 11 16.68 13.54 9.49
C GLU A 11 15.31 12.87 9.64
N SER A 12 15.29 11.68 10.24
CA SER A 12 14.07 10.93 10.51
C SER A 12 14.30 9.95 11.66
N ILE A 13 13.23 9.61 12.37
CA ILE A 13 13.25 8.63 13.46
C ILE A 13 12.50 7.38 12.98
N VAL A 14 13.10 6.20 13.12
CA VAL A 14 12.43 4.93 12.81
C VAL A 14 11.84 4.38 14.10
N VAL A 15 10.52 4.22 14.13
CA VAL A 15 9.79 3.65 15.26
C VAL A 15 9.36 2.22 14.92
N PRO A 16 9.83 1.19 15.63
CA PRO A 16 9.38 -0.17 15.42
C PRO A 16 7.96 -0.36 15.96
N VAL A 17 7.05 -0.84 15.11
CA VAL A 17 5.65 -1.16 15.48
C VAL A 17 5.42 -2.65 15.37
N PHE A 18 5.02 -3.29 16.46
CA PHE A 18 4.75 -4.73 16.48
C PHE A 18 3.58 -5.09 15.56
N LYS A 19 3.76 -6.09 14.70
CA LYS A 19 2.76 -6.56 13.72
C LYS A 19 1.56 -7.27 14.37
N LYS A 20 1.56 -7.44 15.70
CA LYS A 20 0.54 -8.17 16.48
C LYS A 20 0.38 -9.63 16.04
N LYS A 21 1.47 -10.23 15.54
CA LYS A 21 1.55 -11.61 15.08
C LYS A 21 2.97 -12.13 15.33
N GLY A 22 3.09 -13.38 15.76
CA GLY A 22 4.38 -14.01 16.07
C GLY A 22 4.90 -13.69 17.47
N ASP A 23 6.15 -14.06 17.74
CA ASP A 23 6.84 -13.76 19.00
C ASP A 23 7.29 -12.28 19.02
N ALA A 24 7.04 -11.60 20.13
CA ALA A 24 7.47 -10.21 20.35
C ALA A 24 8.98 -10.08 20.57
N LEU A 25 9.70 -11.17 20.83
CA LEU A 25 11.16 -11.17 20.94
C LEU A 25 11.87 -11.25 19.57
N GLU A 26 11.15 -11.63 18.53
CA GLU A 26 11.68 -11.70 17.16
C GLU A 26 11.57 -10.34 16.45
N CYS A 27 12.71 -9.78 16.01
CA CYS A 27 12.74 -8.49 15.34
C CYS A 27 11.92 -8.46 14.03
N ASP A 28 11.81 -9.59 13.32
CA ASP A 28 11.05 -9.69 12.07
C ASP A 28 9.54 -9.47 12.25
N ASN A 29 9.04 -9.60 13.49
CA ASN A 29 7.64 -9.34 13.82
C ASN A 29 7.34 -7.84 14.06
N TYR A 30 8.31 -6.96 13.80
CA TYR A 30 8.13 -5.51 13.84
C TYR A 30 8.15 -4.91 12.42
N ARG A 31 7.44 -3.79 12.27
CA ARG A 31 7.47 -2.93 11.09
C ARG A 31 8.04 -1.58 11.49
N GLY A 32 9.18 -1.19 10.93
CA GLY A 32 9.73 0.14 11.13
C GLY A 32 8.90 1.20 10.41
N ILE A 33 8.39 2.19 11.14
CA ILE A 33 7.72 3.37 10.58
C ILE A 33 8.67 4.56 10.68
N LYS A 34 8.98 5.17 9.53
CA LYS A 34 9.83 6.37 9.46
C LYS A 34 8.99 7.62 9.76
N LEU A 35 9.33 8.31 10.84
CA LEU A 35 8.78 9.62 11.17
C LEU A 35 9.69 10.71 10.63
N ILE A 36 9.11 11.61 9.85
CA ILE A 36 9.78 12.73 9.18
C ILE A 36 9.20 14.06 9.67
N CYS A 37 9.93 15.17 9.46
CA CYS A 37 9.43 16.48 9.86
C CYS A 37 8.17 16.89 9.06
N HIS A 38 7.32 17.73 9.67
CA HIS A 38 6.04 18.15 9.07
C HIS A 38 6.17 18.78 7.69
N THR A 39 7.23 19.55 7.46
CA THR A 39 7.47 20.19 6.16
C THR A 39 7.77 19.17 5.06
N MET A 40 8.50 18.10 5.38
CA MET A 40 8.72 16.98 4.46
C MET A 40 7.41 16.20 4.20
N MET A 41 6.56 16.00 5.21
CA MET A 41 5.25 15.33 5.00
C MET A 41 4.36 16.10 4.02
N ILE A 42 4.35 17.44 4.11
CA ILE A 42 3.58 18.28 3.18
C ILE A 42 4.14 18.14 1.76
N TYR A 43 5.46 18.13 1.64
CA TYR A 43 6.13 17.93 0.35
C TYR A 43 5.83 16.56 -0.25
N GLU A 44 5.88 15.48 0.53
CA GLU A 44 5.52 14.12 0.08
C GLU A 44 4.08 14.06 -0.44
N ARG A 45 3.13 14.71 0.23
CA ARG A 45 1.73 14.79 -0.24
C ARG A 45 1.60 15.54 -1.57
N LEU A 46 2.40 16.58 -1.78
CA LEU A 46 2.41 17.32 -3.04
C LEU A 46 2.97 16.47 -4.18
N VAL A 47 4.06 15.74 -3.91
CA VAL A 47 4.65 14.81 -4.86
C VAL A 47 3.70 13.66 -5.20
N ASP A 48 3.04 13.06 -4.20
CA ASP A 48 2.02 12.02 -4.43
C ASP A 48 0.89 12.53 -5.33
N LYS A 49 0.39 13.75 -5.08
CA LYS A 49 -0.63 14.37 -5.93
C LYS A 49 -0.16 14.50 -7.39
N TRP A 50 1.05 15.01 -7.61
CA TRP A 50 1.59 15.15 -8.97
C TRP A 50 1.83 13.80 -9.64
N LEU A 51 2.32 12.80 -8.90
CA LEU A 51 2.51 11.46 -9.44
C LEU A 51 1.19 10.84 -9.89
N ARG A 52 0.09 11.05 -9.15
CA ARG A 52 -1.24 10.58 -9.54
C ARG A 52 -1.76 11.23 -10.82
N GLU A 53 -1.31 12.44 -11.15
CA GLU A 53 -1.66 13.11 -12.41
C GLU A 53 -0.82 12.59 -13.59
N MET A 54 0.37 12.04 -13.34
CA MET A 54 1.31 11.58 -14.38
C MET A 54 1.28 10.07 -14.62
N VAL A 55 0.88 9.27 -13.63
CA VAL A 55 0.93 7.80 -13.69
C VAL A 55 -0.47 7.25 -13.96
N GLU A 56 -0.59 6.45 -15.01
CA GLU A 56 -1.79 5.66 -15.27
C GLU A 56 -1.78 4.39 -14.39
N ILE A 57 -2.77 4.29 -13.49
CA ILE A 57 -2.94 3.12 -12.63
C ILE A 57 -3.87 2.12 -13.31
N SER A 58 -3.45 0.86 -13.40
CA SER A 58 -4.26 -0.22 -13.98
C SER A 58 -5.63 -0.34 -13.30
N ASN A 59 -6.67 -0.58 -14.08
CA ASN A 59 -8.01 -0.86 -13.57
C ASN A 59 -8.09 -2.09 -12.66
N ALA A 60 -7.11 -3.00 -12.72
CA ALA A 60 -7.03 -4.14 -11.81
C ALA A 60 -6.53 -3.76 -10.40
N GLN A 61 -5.90 -2.60 -10.24
CA GLN A 61 -5.42 -2.12 -8.94
C GLN A 61 -6.60 -1.59 -8.12
N LEU A 62 -6.83 -2.19 -6.96
CA LEU A 62 -7.89 -1.79 -6.03
C LEU A 62 -7.33 -1.13 -4.76
N GLY A 63 -6.09 -1.46 -4.36
CA GLY A 63 -5.43 -0.86 -3.22
C GLY A 63 -4.82 0.50 -3.54
N PHE A 64 -4.88 1.44 -2.58
CA PHE A 64 -4.32 2.80 -2.68
C PHE A 64 -4.90 3.67 -3.81
N VAL A 65 -6.06 3.27 -4.35
CA VAL A 65 -6.83 4.03 -5.35
C VAL A 65 -8.05 4.64 -4.65
N PRO A 66 -8.31 5.96 -4.81
CA PRO A 66 -9.52 6.58 -4.28
C PRO A 66 -10.78 5.83 -4.71
N GLU A 67 -11.80 5.81 -3.85
CA GLU A 67 -13.11 5.19 -4.13
C GLU A 67 -13.07 3.66 -4.36
N ARG A 68 -11.94 3.00 -4.12
CA ARG A 68 -11.80 1.55 -4.17
C ARG A 68 -11.41 0.99 -2.82
N SER A 69 -12.04 -0.11 -2.42
CA SER A 69 -11.86 -0.73 -1.13
C SER A 69 -11.56 -2.23 -1.23
N ALA A 70 -11.11 -2.82 -0.13
CA ALA A 70 -10.96 -4.27 -0.04
C ALA A 70 -12.31 -5.01 -0.18
N ILE A 71 -13.43 -4.34 0.12
CA ILE A 71 -14.77 -4.91 -0.03
C ILE A 71 -15.09 -5.10 -1.51
N ASP A 72 -14.72 -4.11 -2.35
CA ASP A 72 -14.93 -4.20 -3.80
C ASP A 72 -14.13 -5.36 -4.39
N ALA A 73 -12.88 -5.54 -3.95
CA ALA A 73 -12.03 -6.67 -4.36
C ALA A 73 -12.67 -8.02 -4.04
N ILE A 74 -13.17 -8.18 -2.80
CA ILE A 74 -13.85 -9.40 -2.37
C ILE A 74 -15.13 -9.62 -3.17
N SER A 75 -15.91 -8.55 -3.40
CA SER A 75 -17.16 -8.61 -4.18
C SER A 75 -16.91 -9.08 -5.61
N ILE A 76 -15.90 -8.55 -6.29
CA ILE A 76 -15.52 -8.94 -7.66
C ILE A 76 -15.17 -10.43 -7.71
N VAL A 77 -14.33 -10.91 -6.78
CA VAL A 77 -13.94 -12.33 -6.74
C VAL A 77 -15.16 -13.23 -6.49
N ARG A 78 -16.06 -12.84 -5.57
CA ARG A 78 -17.28 -13.60 -5.28
C ARG A 78 -18.21 -13.69 -6.51
N GLN A 79 -18.48 -12.56 -7.16
CA GLN A 79 -19.29 -12.53 -8.38
C GLN A 79 -18.67 -13.37 -9.50
N MET A 80 -17.34 -13.37 -9.63
CA MET A 80 -16.64 -14.22 -10.60
C MET A 80 -16.88 -15.70 -10.30
N ILE A 81 -16.75 -16.13 -9.05
CA ILE A 81 -16.99 -17.53 -8.64
C ILE A 81 -18.44 -17.94 -8.92
N GLU A 82 -19.41 -17.12 -8.51
CA GLU A 82 -20.84 -17.38 -8.67
C GLU A 82 -21.22 -17.54 -10.16
N LYS A 83 -20.76 -16.62 -11.01
CA LYS A 83 -21.02 -16.65 -12.46
C LYS A 83 -20.41 -17.86 -13.18
N HIS A 84 -19.28 -18.38 -12.71
CA HIS A 84 -18.68 -19.60 -13.26
C HIS A 84 -19.45 -20.84 -12.79
N ARG A 85 -19.84 -20.86 -11.52
CA ARG A 85 -20.66 -21.94 -10.93
C ARG A 85 -22.02 -22.08 -11.62
N GLU A 86 -22.70 -20.97 -11.90
CA GLU A 86 -23.97 -20.96 -12.65
C GLU A 86 -23.85 -21.59 -14.05
N LYS A 87 -22.68 -21.46 -14.69
CA LYS A 87 -22.40 -22.01 -16.01
C LYS A 87 -21.84 -23.43 -15.97
N GLY A 88 -21.77 -24.05 -14.79
CA GLY A 88 -21.15 -25.36 -14.60
C GLY A 88 -19.66 -25.39 -14.96
N LYS A 89 -18.97 -24.25 -14.91
CA LYS A 89 -17.53 -24.14 -15.22
C LYS A 89 -16.70 -24.13 -13.95
N GLU A 90 -15.58 -24.83 -14.00
CA GLU A 90 -14.57 -24.78 -12.94
C GLU A 90 -13.79 -23.46 -12.99
N ILE A 91 -13.38 -22.96 -11.82
CA ILE A 91 -12.56 -21.78 -11.65
C ILE A 91 -11.41 -22.10 -10.70
N HIS A 92 -10.19 -21.73 -11.09
CA HIS A 92 -9.01 -21.82 -10.25
C HIS A 92 -8.52 -20.41 -9.91
N ILE A 93 -8.19 -20.17 -8.64
CA ILE A 93 -7.73 -18.88 -8.14
C ILE A 93 -6.36 -19.08 -7.51
N ALA A 94 -5.37 -18.30 -7.95
CA ALA A 94 -4.04 -18.26 -7.37
C ALA A 94 -3.88 -17.01 -6.51
N PHE A 95 -3.46 -17.17 -5.26
CA PHE A 95 -3.13 -16.07 -4.37
C PHE A 95 -1.62 -15.82 -4.43
N LEU A 96 -1.25 -14.59 -4.79
CA LEU A 96 0.13 -14.14 -4.88
C LEU A 96 0.36 -13.08 -3.81
N ASP A 97 1.34 -13.30 -2.95
CA ASP A 97 1.81 -12.33 -1.97
C ASP A 97 3.29 -12.04 -2.25
N LEU A 98 3.64 -10.76 -2.33
CA LEU A 98 5.01 -10.33 -2.54
C LEU A 98 5.63 -9.99 -1.20
N GLU A 99 6.68 -10.71 -0.82
CA GLU A 99 7.43 -10.38 0.38
C GLU A 99 8.19 -9.05 0.20
N ARG A 100 8.05 -8.14 1.17
CA ARG A 100 8.81 -6.88 1.28
C ARG A 100 8.60 -5.89 0.13
N ALA A 101 7.33 -5.67 -0.26
CA ALA A 101 6.92 -4.58 -1.15
C ALA A 101 7.02 -3.19 -0.49
#